data_AF-A0A962NFZ1-F1
#
_entry.id   AF-A0A962NFZ1-F1
#
_cell.length_a   1.000
_cell.length_b   1.000
_cell.length_c   1.000
_cell.angle_alpha   90.00
_cell.angle_beta   90.00
_cell.angle_gamma   90.00
#
_symmetry.space_group_name_H-M   'P 1'
#
loop_
_entity.id
_entity.type
_entity.pdbx_description
1 polymer ?
#
loop_
_entity_poly.entity_id
_entity_poly.type
_entity_poly.pdbx_seq_one_letter_code
_entity_poly.pdbx_strand_id
1 'polypeptide(L)' 'VTNIISPMMSYFVLIIAFMQRYEPKAGMGTIISVMLPYSIAFGIAWSILFSIWLAMGWPFGPGAPLEYVAGG' A
#
# COMPACT_ATOMS: atom_id res chain seq x y z
N VAL A 1 1.65 -0.40 2.44
CA VAL A 1 1.70 -0.76 0.99
C VAL A 1 2.30 -2.15 0.73
N THR A 2 3.05 -2.73 1.67
CA THR A 2 3.74 -4.02 1.54
C THR A 2 2.84 -5.25 1.70
N ASN A 3 1.59 -5.09 2.15
CA ASN A 3 0.65 -6.20 2.37
C ASN A 3 0.35 -7.04 1.12
N ILE A 4 0.56 -6.50 -0.09
CA ILE A 4 0.35 -7.21 -1.37
C ILE A 4 1.53 -8.14 -1.71
N ILE A 5 2.72 -7.87 -1.17
CA ILE A 5 3.94 -8.64 -1.43
C ILE A 5 4.10 -9.80 -0.42
N SER A 6 3.46 -9.69 0.75
CA SER A 6 3.62 -10.69 1.80
C SER A 6 2.87 -11.99 1.43
N PRO A 7 3.58 -13.13 1.31
CA PRO A 7 2.94 -14.42 1.05
C PRO A 7 2.10 -14.90 2.25
N MET A 8 2.20 -14.23 3.41
CA MET A 8 1.45 -14.54 4.62
C MET A 8 0.09 -13.85 4.71
N MET A 9 -0.30 -13.05 3.69
CA MET A 9 -1.65 -12.50 3.62
C MET A 9 -2.67 -13.63 3.40
N SER A 10 -3.78 -13.63 4.14
CA SER A 10 -4.79 -14.71 4.09
C SER A 10 -5.38 -14.97 2.69
N TYR A 11 -5.30 -14.00 1.78
CA TYR A 11 -5.84 -14.09 0.41
C TYR A 11 -4.82 -14.55 -0.65
N PHE A 12 -3.56 -14.75 -0.29
CA PHE A 12 -2.48 -15.03 -1.24
C PHE A 12 -2.74 -16.28 -2.10
N VAL A 13 -3.20 -17.36 -1.46
CA VAL A 13 -3.50 -18.63 -2.11
C VAL A 13 -4.63 -18.48 -3.13
N LEU A 14 -5.66 -17.68 -2.81
CA LEU A 14 -6.77 -17.40 -3.72
C LEU A 14 -6.29 -16.63 -4.95
N ILE A 15 -5.44 -15.62 -4.76
CA ILE A 15 -4.86 -14.83 -5.86
C ILE A 15 -4.01 -15.71 -6.77
N ILE A 16 -3.19 -16.60 -6.22
CA ILE A 16 -2.42 -17.58 -7.02
C ILE A 16 -3.34 -18.47 -7.84
N ALA A 17 -4.36 -19.05 -7.21
CA ALA A 17 -5.29 -19.95 -7.90
C ALA A 17 -6.01 -19.26 -9.07
N PHE A 18 -6.39 -18.00 -8.89
CA PHE A 18 -6.96 -17.19 -9.98
C PHE A 18 -5.95 -16.87 -11.07
N MET A 19 -4.70 -16.53 -10.71
CA MET A 19 -3.69 -16.17 -11.70
C MET A 19 -3.22 -17.38 -12.51
N GLN A 20 -3.12 -18.55 -11.88
CA GLN A 20 -2.82 -19.82 -12.54
C GLN A 20 -3.87 -20.26 -13.57
N ARG A 21 -5.10 -19.73 -13.48
CA ARG A 21 -6.12 -19.92 -14.53
C ARG A 21 -5.73 -19.26 -15.86
N TYR A 22 -4.97 -18.18 -15.81
CA TYR A 22 -4.54 -17.42 -16.99
C TYR A 22 -3.08 -17.73 -17.37
N GLU A 23 -2.21 -17.93 -16.37
CA GLU A 23 -0.79 -18.22 -16.51
C GLU A 23 -0.41 -19.45 -15.69
N PRO A 24 -0.48 -20.68 -16.24
CA PRO A 24 -0.29 -21.92 -15.48
C PRO A 24 1.10 -22.08 -14.83
N LYS A 25 2.11 -21.36 -15.33
CA LYS A 25 3.48 -21.35 -14.79
C LYS A 25 3.67 -20.33 -13.66
N ALA A 26 2.64 -19.54 -13.38
CA ALA A 26 2.71 -18.53 -12.34
C ALA A 26 2.86 -19.17 -10.95
N GLY A 27 3.90 -18.72 -10.26
CA GLY A 27 4.14 -19.06 -8.87
C GLY A 27 4.15 -17.84 -7.97
N MET A 28 4.53 -18.06 -6.71
CA MET A 28 4.69 -17.00 -5.70
C MET A 28 5.63 -15.89 -6.18
N GLY A 29 6.76 -16.26 -6.77
CA GLY A 29 7.75 -15.32 -7.31
C GLY A 29 7.17 -14.46 -8.44
N THR A 30 6.39 -15.04 -9.35
CA THR A 30 5.75 -14.30 -10.46
C THR A 30 4.82 -13.22 -9.93
N ILE A 31 3.98 -13.54 -8.94
CA ILE A 31 3.06 -12.57 -8.34
C ILE A 31 3.84 -11.47 -7.64
N ILE A 32 4.81 -11.85 -6.80
CA ILE A 32 5.63 -10.88 -6.06
C ILE A 32 6.37 -9.95 -7.03
N SER A 33 6.98 -10.49 -8.08
CA SER A 33 7.70 -9.69 -9.09
C SER A 33 6.77 -8.76 -9.87
N VAL A 34 5.56 -9.19 -10.21
CA VAL A 34 4.57 -8.34 -10.88
C VAL A 34 4.07 -7.24 -9.94
N MET A 35 3.87 -7.54 -8.66
CA MET A 35 3.33 -6.60 -7.67
C MET A 35 4.37 -5.64 -7.08
N LEU A 36 5.66 -5.99 -7.13
CA LEU A 36 6.76 -5.17 -6.63
C LEU A 36 6.79 -3.74 -7.22
N PRO A 37 6.78 -3.54 -8.55
CA PRO A 37 6.77 -2.19 -9.12
C PRO A 37 5.55 -1.37 -8.69
N TYR A 38 4.37 -2.00 -8.56
CA TYR A 38 3.16 -1.32 -8.06
C TYR A 38 3.34 -0.88 -6.61
N SER A 39 3.89 -1.74 -5.75
CA SER A 39 4.10 -1.42 -4.34
C SER A 39 5.08 -0.26 -4.16
N ILE A 40 6.14 -0.22 -4.97
CA ILE A 40 7.12 0.88 -4.97
C ILE A 40 6.46 2.18 -5.45
N ALA A 41 5.78 2.14 -6.60
CA ALA A 41 5.13 3.33 -7.16
C ALA A 41 4.07 3.89 -6.21
N PHE A 42 3.24 3.02 -5.62
CA PHE A 42 2.23 3.43 -4.66
C PHE A 42 2.84 3.91 -3.34
N GLY A 43 3.94 3.31 -2.89
CA GLY A 43 4.71 3.78 -1.75
C GLY A 43 5.21 5.20 -1.95
N ILE A 44 5.86 5.48 -3.08
CA ILE A 44 6.36 6.81 -3.43
C ILE A 44 5.21 7.81 -3.56
N ALA A 45 4.15 7.46 -4.29
CA ALA A 45 2.98 8.33 -4.46
C ALA A 45 2.34 8.68 -3.12
N TRP A 46 2.21 7.71 -2.21
CA TRP A 46 1.64 7.94 -0.89
C TRP A 46 2.55 8.80 -0.02
N SER A 47 3.86 8.57 -0.04
CA SER A 47 4.82 9.44 0.65
C SER A 47 4.70 10.89 0.16
N ILE A 48 4.66 11.11 -1.15
CA ILE A 48 4.50 12.46 -1.74
C ILE A 48 3.18 13.09 -1.31
N LEU A 49 2.07 12.35 -1.39
CA LEU A 49 0.76 12.83 -0.96
C LEU A 49 0.80 13.31 0.49
N PHE A 50 1.36 12.50 1.40
CA PHE A 50 1.47 12.86 2.82
C PHE A 50 2.39 14.05 3.06
N SER A 51 3.55 14.11 2.37
CA SER A 51 4.46 15.25 2.48
C SER A 51 3.79 16.55 2.05
N ILE A 52 3.05 16.54 0.94
CA ILE A 52 2.30 17.72 0.46
C ILE A 52 1.18 18.08 1.44
N TRP A 53 0.43 17.08 1.93
CA TRP A 53 -0.67 17.27 2.86
C TRP A 53 -0.22 17.94 4.16
N LEU A 54 0.90 17.48 4.72
CA LEU A 54 1.52 18.07 5.91
C LEU A 54 2.02 19.49 5.65
N ALA A 55 2.65 19.73 4.49
CA ALA A 55 3.14 21.05 4.13
C ALA A 55 2.01 22.09 3.95
N MET A 56 0.83 21.65 3.50
CA MET A 56 -0.36 22.51 3.35
C MET A 56 -1.11 22.72 4.67
N GLY A 57 -0.72 22.04 5.76
CA GLY A 57 -1.35 22.20 7.07
C GLY A 57 -2.78 21.68 7.13
N TRP A 58 -3.20 20.81 6.22
CA TRP A 58 -4.57 20.34 6.16
C TRP A 58 -4.89 19.37 7.30
N PRO A 59 -6.04 19.54 7.99
CA PRO A 59 -6.45 18.61 9.02
C PRO A 59 -6.65 17.22 8.41
N PHE A 60 -6.24 16.18 9.13
CA PHE A 60 -6.43 14.81 8.67
C PHE A 60 -7.92 14.40 8.64
N GLY A 61 -8.78 15.17 9.29
CA GLY A 61 -10.23 15.02 9.27
C GLY A 61 -10.93 16.13 10.06
N PRO A 62 -12.28 16.20 10.00
CA PRO A 62 -13.05 17.16 10.78
C PRO A 62 -12.76 16.99 12.27
N GLY A 63 -12.29 18.06 12.93
CA GLY A 63 -11.93 18.01 14.36
C GLY A 63 -10.59 17.33 14.68
N ALA A 64 -9.77 16.98 13.68
CA ALA A 64 -8.43 16.40 13.86
C ALA A 64 -7.34 17.37 13.36
N PRO A 65 -7.02 18.44 14.13
CA PRO A 65 -5.94 19.36 13.79
C PRO A 65 -4.57 18.68 13.85
N LEU A 66 -3.63 19.18 13.05
CA LEU A 66 -2.27 18.62 12.94
C LEU A 66 -1.41 18.86 14.19
N GLU A 67 -1.69 19.95 14.91
CA GLU A 67 -0.99 20.31 16.13
C GLU A 67 -1.86 19.99 17.34
N TYR A 68 -1.29 19.26 18.30
CA TYR A 68 -1.86 19.16 19.63
C TYR A 68 -1.46 20.43 20.38
N VAL A 69 -2.40 21.35 20.58
CA VAL A 69 -2.20 22.45 21.53
C VAL A 69 -2.11 21.81 22.90
N ALA A 70 -0.89 21.61 23.41
CA ALA A 70 -0.68 21.19 24.78
C ALA A 70 -1.31 22.26 25.68
N GLY A 71 -2.47 21.93 26.26
CA GLY A 71 -3.19 22.83 27.16
C GLY A 71 -2.28 23.29 28.28
N GLY A 72 -2.27 24.61 28.52
CA GLY A 72 -1.72 25.19 29.75
C GLY A 72 -2.54 24.81 30.98
#